data_AF-A0A845REY8-F1
#
_entry.id   AF-A0A845REY8-F1
#
_cell.length_a   1.000
_cell.length_b   1.000
_cell.length_c   1.000
_cell.angle_alpha   90.00
_cell.angle_beta   90.00
_cell.angle_gamma   90.00
#
_symmetry.space_group_name_H-M   'P 1'
#
loop_
_entity.id
_entity.type
_entity.pdbx_description
1 polymer ?
#
loop_
_entity_poly.entity_id
_entity_poly.type
_entity_poly.pdbx_seq_one_letter_code
_entity_poly.pdbx_strand_id
1 'polypeptide(L)'
;MQSQQPGVLGPAMPQAGRQTLSRADAAMFADGFPKQLRASVCCVCGRIPMRTYHNAGSAASEEPFSWLLPDGQAIAFPYRLYILDSVPASVFTPVQQTIYHCLFSRSCDGFVRERHIGALLEGEPPLWAIPYILKVCDEYVVEILELIYSHLAQRDTKWYRQLFSLNPRALLSGYSRMISYWNEYYRERWSSYRQYVGYRLYRECFGYTGALAGGCKTGLDRREPAC
;
A
#
# COMPACT_ATOMS: atom_id res chain seq x y z
N MET A 1 -66.03 21.98 11.70
CA MET A 1 -65.48 20.76 12.34
C MET A 1 -65.06 19.81 11.24
N GLN A 2 -63.76 19.67 10.98
CA GLN A 2 -63.19 18.48 10.38
C GLN A 2 -61.73 18.39 10.80
N SER A 3 -61.40 17.21 11.29
CA SER A 3 -60.27 16.80 12.11
C SER A 3 -58.97 16.65 11.33
N GLN A 4 -57.86 16.91 12.02
CA GLN A 4 -56.50 16.55 11.61
C GLN A 4 -56.37 15.03 11.37
N GLN A 5 -55.55 14.65 10.39
CA GLN A 5 -54.72 13.45 10.51
C GLN A 5 -53.24 13.84 10.29
N PRO A 6 -52.32 13.45 11.18
CA PRO A 6 -50.89 13.74 11.06
C PRO A 6 -50.22 12.79 10.06
N GLY A 7 -49.28 13.35 9.28
CA GLY A 7 -48.50 12.64 8.29
C GLY A 7 -47.74 11.47 8.88
N VAL A 8 -47.85 10.33 8.20
CA VAL A 8 -47.12 9.09 8.49
C VAL A 8 -45.62 9.36 8.33
N LEU A 9 -44.87 9.32 9.44
CA LEU A 9 -43.41 9.18 9.38
C LEU A 9 -43.11 7.85 8.69
N GLY A 10 -42.48 7.93 7.51
CA GLY A 10 -41.89 6.76 6.85
C GLY A 10 -40.86 6.10 7.78
N PRO A 11 -40.63 4.78 7.63
CA PRO A 11 -39.72 4.05 8.50
C PRO A 11 -38.32 4.65 8.39
N ALA A 12 -37.71 4.95 9.54
CA ALA A 12 -36.31 5.33 9.63
C ALA A 12 -35.47 4.25 8.92
N MET A 13 -34.63 4.67 7.97
CA MET A 13 -33.68 3.78 7.31
C MET A 13 -32.85 3.07 8.40
N PRO A 14 -32.64 1.75 8.29
CA PRO A 14 -31.77 1.05 9.22
C PRO A 14 -30.38 1.67 9.09
N GLN A 15 -29.84 2.20 10.20
CA GLN A 15 -28.44 2.53 10.28
C GLN A 15 -27.67 1.25 9.98
N ALA A 16 -27.02 1.20 8.81
CA ALA A 16 -26.26 0.04 8.37
C ALA A 16 -25.27 -0.34 9.48
N GLY A 17 -25.54 -1.50 10.08
CA GLY A 17 -24.84 -2.01 11.25
C GLY A 17 -23.33 -1.94 11.02
N ARG A 18 -22.63 -1.40 12.02
CA ARG A 18 -21.17 -1.37 12.07
C ARG A 18 -20.70 -2.83 12.06
N GLN A 19 -20.35 -3.37 10.90
CA GLN A 19 -19.68 -4.66 10.83
C GLN A 19 -18.37 -4.54 11.61
N THR A 20 -18.16 -5.41 12.59
CA THR A 20 -16.94 -5.41 13.40
C THR A 20 -15.87 -6.18 12.64
N LEU A 21 -14.62 -5.71 12.70
CA LEU A 21 -13.47 -6.47 12.22
C LEU A 21 -13.52 -7.91 12.74
N SER A 22 -13.30 -8.89 11.87
CA SER A 22 -13.04 -10.24 12.36
C SER A 22 -11.75 -10.23 13.20
N ARG A 23 -11.59 -11.21 14.11
CA ARG A 23 -10.35 -11.34 14.89
C ARG A 23 -9.11 -11.49 13.99
N ALA A 24 -9.27 -12.14 12.83
CA ALA A 24 -8.21 -12.31 11.85
C ALA A 24 -7.82 -10.97 11.20
N ASP A 25 -8.80 -10.17 10.77
CA ASP A 25 -8.54 -8.85 10.20
C ASP A 25 -7.87 -7.92 11.22
N ALA A 26 -8.34 -7.94 12.47
CA ALA A 26 -7.76 -7.14 13.54
C ALA A 26 -6.30 -7.53 13.85
N ALA A 27 -6.00 -8.84 13.86
CA ALA A 27 -4.64 -9.34 14.05
C ALA A 27 -3.73 -8.93 12.88
N MET A 28 -4.21 -9.09 11.65
CA MET A 28 -3.49 -8.67 10.44
C MET A 28 -3.13 -7.18 10.47
N PHE A 29 -4.06 -6.30 10.85
CA PHE A 29 -3.74 -4.87 10.96
C PHE A 29 -2.75 -4.57 12.07
N ALA A 30 -2.81 -5.28 13.20
CA ALA A 30 -1.88 -5.11 14.30
C ALA A 30 -0.44 -5.54 13.92
N ASP A 31 -0.30 -6.61 13.13
CA ASP A 31 1.00 -7.14 12.71
C ASP A 31 1.62 -6.32 11.55
N GLY A 32 0.84 -5.46 10.90
CA GLY A 32 1.31 -4.54 9.85
C GLY A 32 2.21 -3.41 10.35
N PHE A 33 2.39 -3.26 11.66
CA PHE A 33 3.14 -2.16 12.26
C PHE A 33 4.04 -2.62 13.41
N PRO A 34 5.11 -1.87 13.70
CA PRO A 34 5.93 -2.10 14.88
C PRO A 34 5.13 -2.21 16.18
N LYS A 35 5.56 -3.08 17.10
CA LYS A 35 4.79 -3.45 18.31
C LYS A 35 4.41 -2.28 19.21
N GLN A 36 5.20 -1.20 19.20
CA GLN A 36 5.00 0.01 20.01
C GLN A 36 3.81 0.82 19.50
N LEU A 37 3.41 0.64 18.23
CA LEU A 37 2.30 1.35 17.61
C LEU A 37 0.94 0.67 17.81
N ARG A 38 0.88 -0.50 18.46
CA ARG A 38 -0.36 -1.29 18.62
C ARG A 38 -1.54 -0.48 19.16
N ALA A 39 -1.32 0.38 20.15
CA ALA A 39 -2.38 1.24 20.69
C ALA A 39 -2.92 2.20 19.61
N SER A 40 -2.02 2.86 18.87
CA SER A 40 -2.40 3.76 17.76
C SER A 40 -3.10 3.01 16.62
N VAL A 41 -2.64 1.80 16.28
CA VAL A 41 -3.28 0.94 15.27
C VAL A 41 -4.70 0.59 15.70
N CYS A 42 -4.90 0.15 16.95
CA CYS A 42 -6.23 -0.11 17.50
C CYS A 42 -7.14 1.12 17.43
N CYS A 43 -6.62 2.32 17.74
CA CYS A 43 -7.38 3.56 17.60
C CYS A 43 -7.79 3.85 16.15
N VAL A 44 -6.89 3.65 15.19
CA VAL A 44 -7.18 3.85 13.77
C VAL A 44 -8.23 2.85 13.28
N CYS A 45 -8.01 1.56 13.51
CA CYS A 45 -8.95 0.49 13.13
C CYS A 45 -10.32 0.65 13.78
N GLY A 46 -10.40 1.15 15.02
CA GLY A 46 -11.67 1.40 15.71
C GLY A 46 -12.50 2.56 15.12
N ARG A 47 -11.85 3.48 14.39
CA ARG A 47 -12.51 4.63 13.74
C ARG A 47 -12.87 4.38 12.28
N ILE A 48 -12.22 3.45 11.60
CA ILE A 48 -12.53 3.09 10.21
C ILE A 48 -13.82 2.25 10.18
N PRO A 49 -14.87 2.68 9.46
CA PRO A 49 -16.04 1.84 9.21
C PRO A 49 -15.65 0.65 8.34
N MET A 50 -15.94 -0.58 8.78
CA MET A 50 -15.66 -1.80 8.01
C MET A 50 -16.72 -2.04 6.93
N ARG A 51 -16.91 -1.05 6.08
CA ARG A 51 -17.71 -1.18 4.86
C ARG A 51 -16.74 -1.52 3.75
N THR A 52 -17.04 -2.54 2.96
CA THR A 52 -16.17 -2.94 1.85
C THR A 52 -16.70 -2.41 0.52
N TYR A 53 -15.79 -2.16 -0.43
CA TYR A 53 -16.15 -1.94 -1.81
C TYR A 53 -16.91 -3.16 -2.35
N HIS A 54 -17.99 -2.91 -3.10
CA HIS A 54 -18.83 -3.94 -3.72
C HIS A 54 -19.38 -5.02 -2.77
N ASN A 55 -19.48 -4.73 -1.47
CA ASN A 55 -19.87 -5.71 -0.44
C ASN A 55 -18.98 -6.97 -0.46
N ALA A 56 -17.67 -6.81 -0.74
CA ALA A 56 -16.71 -7.90 -0.67
C ALA A 56 -16.79 -8.60 0.70
N GLY A 57 -16.81 -9.94 0.68
CA GLY A 57 -16.97 -10.78 1.88
C GLY A 57 -15.75 -10.82 2.79
N SER A 58 -14.61 -10.24 2.36
CA SER A 58 -13.40 -10.09 3.16
C SER A 58 -12.88 -8.66 3.10
N ALA A 59 -12.29 -8.18 4.21
CA ALA A 59 -11.70 -6.85 4.29
C ALA A 59 -10.38 -6.77 3.50
N ALA A 60 -9.71 -7.90 3.31
CA ALA A 60 -8.47 -8.01 2.57
C ALA A 60 -8.41 -9.30 1.72
N SER A 61 -7.50 -9.34 0.74
CA SER A 61 -7.17 -10.55 -0.02
C SER A 61 -5.69 -10.88 0.06
N GLU A 62 -5.40 -12.15 -0.26
CA GLU A 62 -4.09 -12.75 -0.48
C GLU A 62 -3.21 -12.88 0.77
N GLU A 63 -2.15 -13.69 0.64
CA GLU A 63 -1.17 -13.90 1.69
C GLU A 63 -0.47 -12.57 2.05
N PRO A 64 -0.33 -12.26 3.35
CA PRO A 64 0.32 -11.03 3.79
C PRO A 64 1.80 -11.03 3.43
N PHE A 65 2.33 -9.84 3.17
CA PHE A 65 3.74 -9.65 2.86
C PHE A 65 4.47 -9.26 4.13
N SER A 66 5.49 -10.04 4.47
CA SER A 66 6.35 -9.78 5.62
C SER A 66 7.60 -9.01 5.21
N TRP A 67 7.92 -7.96 5.96
CA TRP A 67 9.12 -7.15 5.79
C TRP A 67 9.89 -7.05 7.10
N LEU A 68 11.21 -7.22 7.03
CA LEU A 68 12.14 -7.00 8.13
C LEU A 68 12.55 -5.52 8.17
N LEU A 69 12.42 -4.90 9.34
CA LEU A 69 12.89 -3.56 9.64
C LEU A 69 14.34 -3.61 10.19
N PRO A 70 15.12 -2.51 10.11
CA PRO A 70 16.52 -2.48 10.58
C PRO A 70 16.72 -2.75 12.07
N ASP A 71 15.68 -2.59 12.88
CA ASP A 71 15.70 -2.91 14.31
C ASP A 71 15.40 -4.39 14.61
N GLY A 72 15.25 -5.22 13.57
CA GLY A 72 14.96 -6.65 13.67
C GLY A 72 13.48 -6.99 13.82
N GLN A 73 12.58 -6.01 13.88
CA GLN A 73 11.14 -6.28 13.88
C GLN A 73 10.66 -6.68 12.50
N ALA A 74 9.73 -7.63 12.44
CA ALA A 74 8.99 -7.96 11.24
C ALA A 74 7.60 -7.31 11.29
N ILE A 75 7.17 -6.75 10.15
CA ILE A 75 5.79 -6.29 9.93
C ILE A 75 5.17 -7.10 8.80
N ALA A 76 3.87 -7.37 8.88
CA ALA A 76 3.13 -8.14 7.89
C ALA A 76 1.81 -7.45 7.54
N PHE A 77 1.63 -7.08 6.27
CA PHE A 77 0.46 -6.33 5.82
C PHE A 77 -0.16 -6.92 4.55
N PRO A 78 -1.46 -6.71 4.31
CA PRO A 78 -2.18 -7.36 3.21
C PRO A 78 -1.70 -6.91 1.84
N TYR A 79 -1.87 -7.79 0.85
CA TYR A 79 -1.73 -7.38 -0.55
C TYR A 79 -2.79 -6.35 -0.92
N ARG A 80 -4.06 -6.61 -0.61
CA ARG A 80 -5.13 -5.68 -0.96
C ARG A 80 -6.10 -5.48 0.18
N LEU A 81 -6.56 -4.24 0.32
CA LEU A 81 -7.57 -3.79 1.26
C LEU A 81 -8.82 -3.39 0.48
N TYR A 82 -9.96 -3.99 0.81
CA TYR A 82 -11.26 -3.69 0.19
C TYR A 82 -12.12 -2.77 1.05
N ILE A 83 -11.60 -2.23 2.15
CA ILE A 83 -12.32 -1.32 3.02
C ILE A 83 -12.49 0.05 2.33
N LEU A 84 -13.68 0.64 2.47
CA LEU A 84 -14.00 1.99 2.01
C LEU A 84 -13.21 3.04 2.78
N ASP A 85 -12.58 3.92 2.01
CA ASP A 85 -11.92 5.10 2.54
C ASP A 85 -12.95 6.21 2.77
N SER A 86 -13.35 6.39 4.02
CA SER A 86 -14.49 7.24 4.38
C SER A 86 -14.24 8.13 5.59
N VAL A 87 -13.04 8.09 6.15
CA VAL A 87 -12.68 8.86 7.35
C VAL A 87 -11.71 9.97 6.98
N PRO A 88 -12.01 11.25 7.29
CA PRO A 88 -11.06 12.33 7.09
C PRO A 88 -9.80 12.09 7.93
N ALA A 89 -8.62 12.18 7.31
CA ALA A 89 -7.35 11.94 8.03
C ALA A 89 -7.14 12.90 9.22
N SER A 90 -7.72 14.11 9.17
CA SER A 90 -7.62 15.13 10.21
C SER A 90 -8.18 14.72 11.58
N VAL A 91 -8.98 13.64 11.67
CA VAL A 91 -9.48 13.13 12.95
C VAL A 91 -8.39 12.38 13.76
N PHE A 92 -7.27 12.07 13.12
CA PHE A 92 -6.17 11.27 13.68
C PHE A 92 -5.00 12.15 14.13
N THR A 93 -4.26 11.68 15.14
CA THR A 93 -2.95 12.27 15.49
C THR A 93 -1.94 12.03 14.35
N PRO A 94 -0.81 12.77 14.26
CA PRO A 94 0.15 12.59 13.17
C PRO A 94 0.61 11.13 12.95
N VAL A 95 0.94 10.41 14.03
CA VAL A 95 1.31 8.98 13.95
C VAL A 95 0.16 8.12 13.43
N GLN A 96 -1.07 8.40 13.89
CA GLN A 96 -2.27 7.69 13.44
C GLN A 96 -2.62 8.02 11.97
N GLN A 97 -2.34 9.24 11.49
CA GLN A 97 -2.49 9.62 10.09
C GLN A 97 -1.53 8.81 9.22
N THR A 98 -0.26 8.68 9.61
CA THR A 98 0.68 7.84 8.88
C THR A 98 0.22 6.37 8.85
N ILE A 99 -0.27 5.82 9.97
CA ILE A 99 -0.87 4.47 10.01
C ILE A 99 -2.04 4.36 9.04
N TYR A 100 -2.95 5.35 9.05
CA TYR A 100 -4.10 5.42 8.15
C TYR A 100 -3.66 5.41 6.68
N HIS A 101 -2.69 6.24 6.31
CA HIS A 101 -2.15 6.29 4.95
C HIS A 101 -1.43 5.00 4.55
N CYS A 102 -0.70 4.35 5.46
CA CYS A 102 -0.12 3.04 5.20
C CYS A 102 -1.20 2.00 4.87
N LEU A 103 -2.28 1.93 5.66
CA LEU A 103 -3.39 1.01 5.39
C LEU A 103 -4.02 1.24 4.02
N PHE A 104 -4.37 2.49 3.71
CA PHE A 104 -5.07 2.82 2.46
C PHE A 104 -4.16 2.89 1.23
N SER A 105 -2.84 2.87 1.38
CA SER A 105 -1.91 2.57 0.27
C SER A 105 -2.06 1.13 -0.26
N ARG A 106 -2.82 0.27 0.44
CA ARG A 106 -3.20 -1.08 0.00
C ARG A 106 -4.61 -1.17 -0.58
N SER A 107 -5.33 -0.05 -0.71
CA SER A 107 -6.71 -0.04 -1.22
C SER A 107 -6.83 -0.71 -2.60
N CYS A 108 -7.97 -1.36 -2.86
CA CYS A 108 -8.33 -1.86 -4.19
C CYS A 108 -8.55 -0.75 -5.22
N ASP A 109 -8.83 0.47 -4.77
CA ASP A 109 -8.99 1.64 -5.63
C ASP A 109 -7.62 2.31 -5.90
N GLY A 110 -7.30 2.53 -7.17
CA GLY A 110 -6.08 3.21 -7.61
C GLY A 110 -5.98 4.67 -7.17
N PHE A 111 -7.10 5.42 -7.20
CA PHE A 111 -7.13 6.83 -6.80
C PHE A 111 -6.91 6.98 -5.30
N VAL A 112 -7.47 6.06 -4.51
CA VAL A 112 -7.25 6.00 -3.07
C VAL A 112 -5.78 5.72 -2.77
N ARG A 113 -5.18 4.73 -3.43
CA ARG A 113 -3.75 4.42 -3.26
C ARG A 113 -2.87 5.61 -3.59
N GLU A 114 -3.07 6.24 -4.73
CA GLU A 114 -2.28 7.40 -5.17
C GLU A 114 -2.34 8.53 -4.15
N ARG A 115 -3.54 8.91 -3.70
CA ARG A 115 -3.74 9.94 -2.68
C ARG A 115 -2.99 9.64 -1.39
N HIS A 116 -3.05 8.39 -0.91
CA HIS A 116 -2.41 8.00 0.35
C HIS A 116 -0.90 7.87 0.24
N ILE A 117 -0.39 7.46 -0.91
CA ILE A 117 1.04 7.49 -1.20
C ILE A 117 1.53 8.93 -1.26
N GLY A 118 0.79 9.84 -1.91
CA GLY A 118 1.10 11.26 -1.94
C GLY A 118 1.25 11.84 -0.53
N ALA A 119 0.27 11.58 0.34
CA ALA A 119 0.30 12.03 1.73
C ALA A 119 1.51 11.47 2.52
N LEU A 120 1.95 10.23 2.24
CA LEU A 120 3.17 9.67 2.86
C LEU A 120 4.46 10.33 2.37
N LEU A 121 4.45 10.97 1.20
CA LEU A 121 5.62 11.58 0.55
C LEU A 121 5.75 13.09 0.80
N GLU A 122 4.72 13.75 1.35
CA GLU A 122 4.73 15.18 1.69
C GLU A 122 5.87 15.54 2.67
N GLY A 123 6.30 14.59 3.49
CA GLY A 123 7.46 14.72 4.38
C GLY A 123 8.43 13.55 4.27
N GLU A 124 9.29 13.38 5.29
CA GLU A 124 10.09 12.17 5.44
C GLU A 124 9.23 11.12 6.18
N PRO A 125 8.87 10.00 5.53
CA PRO A 125 8.07 8.97 6.18
C PRO A 125 8.88 8.30 7.29
N PRO A 126 8.25 7.91 8.41
CA PRO A 126 8.92 7.07 9.37
C PRO A 126 9.29 5.74 8.74
N LEU A 127 10.38 5.14 9.21
CA LEU A 127 10.99 3.98 8.56
C LEU A 127 10.01 2.81 8.33
N TRP A 128 9.11 2.55 9.29
CA TRP A 128 8.10 1.50 9.21
C TRP A 128 7.00 1.75 8.16
N ALA A 129 6.87 2.98 7.64
CA ALA A 129 5.94 3.31 6.56
C ALA A 129 6.54 3.05 5.17
N ILE A 130 7.87 3.06 5.04
CA ILE A 130 8.57 2.88 3.76
C ILE A 130 8.22 1.54 3.06
N PRO A 131 8.08 0.39 3.75
CA PRO A 131 7.65 -0.86 3.12
C PRO A 131 6.33 -0.75 2.35
N TYR A 132 5.40 0.09 2.80
CA TYR A 132 4.13 0.33 2.10
C TYR A 132 4.33 1.10 0.78
N ILE A 133 5.25 2.07 0.77
CA ILE A 133 5.65 2.83 -0.43
C ILE A 133 6.38 1.90 -1.41
N LEU A 134 7.29 1.07 -0.91
CA LEU A 134 8.00 0.10 -1.76
C LEU A 134 7.03 -0.92 -2.38
N LYS A 135 6.07 -1.42 -1.59
CA LYS A 135 5.12 -2.43 -2.04
C LYS A 135 4.22 -1.92 -3.16
N VAL A 136 3.79 -0.66 -3.16
CA VAL A 136 2.94 -0.16 -4.26
C VAL A 136 3.71 -0.07 -5.59
N CYS A 137 5.05 -0.01 -5.54
CA CYS A 137 5.90 0.15 -6.73
C CYS A 137 5.99 -1.09 -7.62
N ASP A 138 5.46 -2.22 -7.17
CA ASP A 138 5.43 -3.46 -7.93
C ASP A 138 4.04 -3.76 -8.53
N GLU A 139 3.18 -2.75 -8.57
CA GLU A 139 1.79 -2.83 -9.05
C GLU A 139 1.61 -2.09 -10.38
N TYR A 140 0.49 -2.35 -11.02
CA TYR A 140 0.27 -1.98 -12.42
C TYR A 140 -0.14 -0.52 -12.68
N VAL A 141 -0.07 0.39 -11.71
CA VAL A 141 -0.51 1.79 -11.90
C VAL A 141 0.72 2.69 -12.06
N VAL A 142 1.04 3.06 -13.31
CA VAL A 142 2.25 3.84 -13.62
C VAL A 142 2.24 5.23 -13.00
N GLU A 143 1.08 5.86 -12.87
CA GLU A 143 0.91 7.20 -12.29
C GLU A 143 1.44 7.26 -10.84
N ILE A 144 1.25 6.17 -10.08
CA ILE A 144 1.79 6.06 -8.72
C ILE A 144 3.33 5.96 -8.76
N LEU A 145 3.90 5.29 -9.75
CA LEU A 145 5.36 5.22 -9.93
C LEU A 145 5.93 6.60 -10.29
N GLU A 146 5.26 7.36 -11.15
CA GLU A 146 5.62 8.73 -11.52
C GLU A 146 5.56 9.66 -10.30
N LEU A 147 4.50 9.54 -9.48
CA LEU A 147 4.36 10.27 -8.22
C LEU A 147 5.53 9.97 -7.26
N ILE A 148 5.82 8.70 -7.00
CA ILE A 148 6.90 8.30 -6.09
C ILE A 148 8.26 8.75 -6.63
N TYR A 149 8.52 8.53 -7.91
CA TYR A 149 9.79 8.89 -8.52
C TYR A 149 10.05 10.40 -8.46
N SER A 150 9.04 11.22 -8.75
CA SER A 150 9.19 12.69 -8.68
C SER A 150 9.55 13.19 -7.27
N HIS A 151 9.09 12.51 -6.22
CA HIS A 151 9.42 12.84 -4.84
C HIS A 151 10.80 12.32 -4.40
N LEU A 152 11.22 11.15 -4.90
CA LEU A 152 12.44 10.48 -4.44
C LEU A 152 13.69 10.79 -5.26
N ALA A 153 13.57 11.18 -6.54
CA ALA A 153 14.70 11.30 -7.46
C ALA A 153 15.81 12.27 -6.99
N GLN A 154 15.47 13.25 -6.16
CA GLN A 154 16.40 14.26 -5.64
C GLN A 154 16.57 14.21 -4.11
N ARG A 155 16.01 13.18 -3.44
CA ARG A 155 16.09 13.03 -1.98
C ARG A 155 17.12 11.98 -1.56
N ASP A 156 17.56 12.04 -0.31
CA ASP A 156 18.31 10.94 0.31
C ASP A 156 17.42 9.71 0.43
N THR A 157 17.79 8.64 -0.29
CA THR A 157 17.02 7.38 -0.34
C THR A 157 17.68 6.26 0.48
N LYS A 158 18.58 6.59 1.42
CA LYS A 158 19.31 5.58 2.21
C LYS A 158 18.42 4.53 2.87
N TRP A 159 17.28 4.94 3.43
CA TRP A 159 16.38 4.02 4.15
C TRP A 159 15.63 3.10 3.20
N TYR A 160 15.26 3.59 2.01
CA TYR A 160 14.70 2.76 0.95
C TYR A 160 15.71 1.68 0.52
N ARG A 161 16.97 2.09 0.30
CA ARG A 161 18.07 1.18 -0.07
C ARG A 161 18.39 0.15 1.02
N GLN A 162 18.35 0.56 2.28
CA GLN A 162 18.60 -0.34 3.40
C GLN A 162 17.45 -1.34 3.59
N LEU A 163 16.20 -0.91 3.48
CA LEU A 163 15.06 -1.83 3.53
C LEU A 163 15.07 -2.79 2.34
N PHE A 164 15.53 -2.33 1.17
CA PHE A 164 15.75 -3.18 0.00
C PHE A 164 16.77 -4.28 0.29
N SER A 165 17.91 -3.95 0.87
CA SER A 165 18.97 -4.94 1.15
C SER A 165 18.59 -5.94 2.24
N LEU A 166 17.71 -5.56 3.18
CA LEU A 166 17.16 -6.46 4.20
C LEU A 166 16.10 -7.42 3.66
N ASN A 167 15.42 -7.09 2.55
CA ASN A 167 14.28 -7.85 2.04
C ASN A 167 14.43 -8.31 0.57
N PRO A 168 15.60 -8.80 0.13
CA PRO A 168 15.92 -8.94 -1.30
C PRO A 168 14.93 -9.81 -2.09
N ARG A 169 14.38 -10.87 -1.46
CA ARG A 169 13.38 -11.74 -2.11
C ARG A 169 12.10 -11.00 -2.50
N ALA A 170 11.53 -10.23 -1.56
CA ALA A 170 10.31 -9.47 -1.79
C ALA A 170 10.50 -8.46 -2.93
N LEU A 171 11.66 -7.80 -2.95
CA LEU A 171 12.00 -6.79 -3.94
C LEU A 171 12.29 -7.37 -5.32
N LEU A 172 12.99 -8.51 -5.43
CA LEU A 172 13.21 -9.16 -6.72
C LEU A 172 11.89 -9.61 -7.33
N SER A 173 10.99 -10.19 -6.53
CA SER A 173 9.64 -10.54 -6.98
C SER A 173 8.84 -9.29 -7.37
N GLY A 174 9.00 -8.17 -6.65
CA GLY A 174 8.37 -6.90 -6.99
C GLY A 174 8.86 -6.33 -8.32
N TYR A 175 10.18 -6.33 -8.53
CA TYR A 175 10.81 -5.88 -9.78
C TYR A 175 10.35 -6.70 -10.98
N SER A 176 10.29 -8.04 -10.86
CA SER A 176 9.77 -8.90 -11.92
C SER A 176 8.32 -8.58 -12.27
N ARG A 177 7.45 -8.35 -11.28
CA ARG A 177 6.05 -7.96 -11.51
C ARG A 177 5.94 -6.60 -12.19
N MET A 178 6.72 -5.63 -11.73
CA MET A 178 6.81 -4.30 -12.35
C MET A 178 7.19 -4.39 -13.83
N ILE A 179 8.16 -5.24 -14.20
CA ILE A 179 8.52 -5.50 -15.61
C ILE A 179 7.35 -6.11 -16.38
N SER A 180 6.71 -7.14 -15.82
CA SER A 180 5.56 -7.78 -16.48
C SER A 180 4.45 -6.78 -16.78
N TYR A 181 4.15 -5.86 -15.85
CA TYR A 181 3.16 -4.82 -16.08
C TYR A 181 3.61 -3.78 -17.10
N TRP A 182 4.88 -3.40 -17.10
CA TRP A 182 5.41 -2.55 -18.17
C TRP A 182 5.22 -3.19 -19.54
N ASN A 183 5.61 -4.46 -19.68
CA ASN A 183 5.53 -5.17 -20.96
C ASN A 183 4.10 -5.34 -21.46
N GLU A 184 3.15 -5.57 -20.55
CA GLU A 184 1.73 -5.78 -20.91
C GLU A 184 1.02 -4.46 -21.22
N TYR A 185 1.17 -3.44 -20.37
CA TYR A 185 0.31 -2.26 -20.39
C TYR A 185 0.99 -0.98 -20.87
N TYR A 186 2.33 -0.90 -20.79
CA TYR A 186 3.03 0.38 -20.92
C TYR A 186 4.16 0.40 -21.94
N ARG A 187 4.50 -0.72 -22.58
CA ARG A 187 5.60 -0.80 -23.56
C ARG A 187 5.39 0.10 -24.78
N GLU A 188 4.14 0.36 -25.16
CA GLU A 188 3.84 1.23 -26.32
C GLU A 188 4.13 2.70 -25.97
N ARG A 189 3.75 3.13 -24.76
CA ARG A 189 4.05 4.47 -24.24
C ARG A 189 5.52 4.63 -23.86
N TRP A 190 6.15 3.57 -23.35
CA TRP A 190 7.51 3.52 -22.85
C TRP A 190 8.30 2.46 -23.62
N SER A 191 8.58 2.71 -24.90
CA SER A 191 9.25 1.74 -25.79
C SER A 191 10.65 1.36 -25.30
N SER A 192 11.36 2.29 -24.66
CA SER A 192 12.59 2.00 -23.96
C SER A 192 12.32 1.63 -22.50
N TYR A 193 12.58 0.37 -22.15
CA TYR A 193 12.53 -0.10 -20.75
C TYR A 193 13.41 0.75 -19.82
N ARG A 194 14.56 1.24 -20.31
CA ARG A 194 15.46 2.09 -19.51
C ARG A 194 14.89 3.47 -19.20
N GLN A 195 13.95 3.94 -20.00
CA GLN A 195 13.25 5.20 -19.77
C GLN A 195 12.04 5.01 -18.88
N TYR A 196 11.47 3.80 -18.79
CA TYR A 196 10.33 3.50 -17.94
C TYR A 196 10.58 3.92 -16.48
N VAL A 197 9.64 4.65 -15.91
CA VAL A 197 9.78 5.20 -14.55
C VAL A 197 10.00 4.13 -13.49
N GLY A 198 9.36 2.95 -13.63
CA GLY A 198 9.59 1.83 -12.71
C GLY A 198 11.03 1.33 -12.73
N TYR A 199 11.66 1.29 -13.91
CA TYR A 199 13.08 0.94 -14.03
C TYR A 199 13.96 1.96 -13.30
N ARG A 200 13.74 3.25 -13.57
CA ARG A 200 14.50 4.34 -12.95
C ARG A 200 14.35 4.34 -11.45
N LEU A 201 13.14 4.16 -10.93
CA LEU A 201 12.85 4.13 -9.51
C LEU A 201 13.62 3.01 -8.78
N TYR A 202 13.58 1.77 -9.29
CA TYR A 202 14.31 0.66 -8.68
C TYR A 202 15.83 0.88 -8.70
N ARG A 203 16.36 1.41 -9.81
CA ARG A 203 17.80 1.63 -10.01
C ARG A 203 18.34 2.81 -9.21
N GLU A 204 17.68 3.96 -9.32
CA GLU A 204 18.15 5.25 -8.86
C GLU A 204 17.73 5.55 -7.41
N CYS A 205 16.57 5.03 -6.96
CA CYS A 205 16.08 5.29 -5.60
C CYS A 205 16.23 4.08 -4.69
N PHE A 206 15.98 2.86 -5.17
CA PHE A 206 15.98 1.66 -4.31
C PHE A 206 17.31 0.90 -4.28
N GLY A 207 18.26 1.28 -5.13
CA GLY A 207 19.60 0.68 -5.15
C GLY A 207 19.66 -0.69 -5.82
N TYR A 208 18.69 -1.04 -6.66
CA TYR A 208 18.73 -2.27 -7.42
C TYR A 208 19.93 -2.29 -8.39
N THR A 209 20.72 -3.37 -8.31
CA THR A 209 21.82 -3.65 -9.23
C THR A 209 21.63 -5.05 -9.83
N GLY A 210 22.04 -5.25 -11.09
CA GLY A 210 21.94 -6.56 -11.74
C GLY A 210 22.69 -7.68 -11.01
N ALA A 211 23.68 -7.34 -10.18
CA ALA A 211 24.37 -8.29 -9.31
C ALA A 211 23.45 -8.92 -8.24
N LEU A 212 22.47 -8.16 -7.72
CA LEU A 212 21.49 -8.66 -6.75
C LEU A 212 20.55 -9.70 -7.38
N ALA A 213 20.27 -9.60 -8.69
CA ALA A 213 19.53 -10.62 -9.43
C ALA A 213 20.36 -11.86 -9.77
N GLY A 214 21.69 -11.77 -9.71
CA GLY A 214 22.61 -12.89 -9.97
C GLY A 214 22.80 -13.83 -8.77
N GLY A 215 22.72 -13.30 -7.54
CA GLY A 215 22.91 -14.06 -6.30
C GLY A 215 21.72 -14.94 -5.87
N CYS A 216 20.54 -14.71 -6.44
CA CYS A 216 19.31 -15.47 -6.18
C CYS A 216 19.00 -16.49 -7.30
N LYS A 217 20.01 -16.94 -8.05
CA LYS A 217 19.87 -17.93 -9.12
C LYS A 217 20.14 -19.34 -8.61
N THR A 218 19.18 -19.91 -7.88
CA THR A 218 18.89 -21.33 -7.97
C THR A 218 17.61 -21.50 -8.77
N GLY A 219 17.78 -21.65 -10.09
CA GLY A 219 16.77 -22.17 -11.01
C GLY A 219 15.57 -21.28 -11.30
N LEU A 220 15.74 -20.26 -12.14
CA LEU A 220 14.83 -20.00 -13.27
C LEU A 220 15.48 -19.04 -14.27
N ASP A 221 15.05 -19.18 -15.51
CA ASP A 221 15.69 -18.85 -16.78
C ASP A 221 16.16 -17.39 -16.95
N ARG A 222 17.31 -17.23 -17.62
CA ARG A 222 17.92 -15.93 -17.96
C ARG A 222 17.30 -15.41 -19.25
N ARG A 223 16.43 -14.39 -19.17
CA ARG A 223 16.31 -13.36 -20.22
C ARG A 223 16.02 -12.01 -19.56
N GLU A 224 17.04 -11.19 -19.40
CA GLU A 224 16.79 -9.75 -19.47
C GLU A 224 16.28 -9.48 -20.90
N PRO A 225 15.18 -8.74 -21.10
CA PRO A 225 14.75 -8.36 -22.43
C PRO A 225 15.88 -7.54 -23.07
N ALA A 226 16.42 -8.05 -24.17
CA ALA A 226 17.38 -7.33 -24.99
C ALA A 226 16.73 -6.07 -25.59
N CYS A 227 17.55 -5.03 -25.78
CA CYS A 227 17.22 -3.73 -26.34
C CYS A 227 16.34 -3.78 -27.60
#